data_AF-A0A895AB97-F1
#
_entry.id   AF-A0A895AB97-F1
#
_cell.length_a   1.000
_cell.length_b   1.000
_cell.length_c   1.000
_cell.angle_alpha   90.00
_cell.angle_beta   90.00
_cell.angle_gamma   90.00
#
_symmetry.space_group_name_H-M   'P 1'
#
loop_
_entity.id
_entity.type
_entity.pdbx_description
1 polymer ?
#
loop_
_entity_poly.entity_id
_entity_poly.type
_entity_poly.pdbx_seq_one_letter_code
_entity_poly.pdbx_strand_id
1 'polypeptide(L)'
;MTTGVAINVAANTNQPGFRGPLRADGSFVYVPIPEPEPTAGSVPTYADLDLPITVPPDLQDTPVHLDPSFAEYPCCERYTYGDPHDLKARPLLELSAGDDVYFYGTLDTPDDPAAWMASDWGAYLIGEFALARDPLPGDEYAALSADERAAFAGNAHCYRDPFDAAVLLAGDPDASRLYDTAVPLSGAQGTEANRAVTEWSADSGRGPWWRRPLRYDTAGASRLREWIERDTYPAVR
;
A
#
# COMPACT_ATOMS: atom_id res chain seq x y z
N MET A 1 -9.00 17.68 -11.21
CA MET A 1 -9.66 16.41 -10.83
C MET A 1 -8.57 15.52 -10.29
N THR A 2 -8.80 14.83 -9.18
CA THR A 2 -7.87 13.81 -8.67
C THR A 2 -7.98 12.61 -9.60
N THR A 3 -6.85 12.08 -10.06
CA THR A 3 -6.80 10.88 -10.92
C THR A 3 -5.89 9.80 -10.34
N GLY A 4 -5.29 10.07 -9.18
CA GLY A 4 -4.51 9.09 -8.45
C GLY A 4 -4.38 9.40 -6.97
N VAL A 5 -4.37 8.38 -6.14
CA VAL A 5 -4.18 8.50 -4.68
C VAL A 5 -3.14 7.49 -4.20
N ALA A 6 -2.11 7.95 -3.48
CA ALA A 6 -1.17 7.06 -2.79
C ALA A 6 -1.53 6.92 -1.30
N ILE A 7 -1.54 5.69 -0.79
CA ILE A 7 -1.91 5.36 0.59
C ILE A 7 -0.76 4.66 1.31
N ASN A 8 -0.52 5.06 2.57
CA ASN A 8 0.42 4.36 3.43
C ASN A 8 -0.17 3.05 3.94
N VAL A 9 0.56 1.97 3.67
CA VAL A 9 0.27 0.60 4.10
C VAL A 9 1.55 -0.03 4.67
N ALA A 10 1.51 -1.34 4.91
CA ALA A 10 2.63 -2.15 5.37
C ALA A 10 3.08 -1.90 6.83
N ALA A 11 3.82 -2.88 7.33
CA ALA A 11 4.49 -2.88 8.62
C ALA A 11 5.37 -1.65 8.82
N ASN A 12 5.38 -1.16 10.05
CA ASN A 12 6.31 -0.15 10.51
C ASN A 12 6.67 -0.38 11.99
N THR A 13 7.46 0.53 12.57
CA THR A 13 7.91 0.41 13.96
C THR A 13 6.81 0.50 15.01
N ASN A 14 5.59 0.91 14.64
CA ASN A 14 4.45 0.84 15.55
C ASN A 14 3.80 -0.55 15.55
N GLN A 15 3.64 -1.16 14.37
CA GLN A 15 3.07 -2.49 14.19
C GLN A 15 3.69 -3.18 12.96
N PRO A 16 4.22 -4.40 13.10
CA PRO A 16 4.39 -5.19 14.33
C PRO A 16 5.63 -4.81 15.17
N GLY A 17 6.31 -3.70 14.85
CA GLY A 17 7.53 -3.27 15.55
C GLY A 17 8.79 -3.23 14.67
N PHE A 18 8.67 -3.60 13.40
CA PHE A 18 9.75 -3.53 12.40
C PHE A 18 9.19 -3.17 11.01
N ARG A 19 10.06 -2.78 10.08
CA ARG A 19 9.71 -2.52 8.67
C ARG A 19 10.14 -3.68 7.79
N GLY A 20 9.54 -3.78 6.60
CA GLY A 20 10.12 -4.58 5.54
C GLY A 20 11.51 -4.04 5.14
N PRO A 21 12.52 -4.89 4.89
CA PRO A 21 13.81 -4.43 4.39
C PRO A 21 13.75 -4.04 2.91
N LEU A 22 14.48 -2.98 2.58
CA LEU A 22 14.94 -2.66 1.23
C LEU A 22 16.33 -3.28 1.02
N ARG A 23 16.61 -3.77 -0.19
CA ARG A 23 17.92 -4.31 -0.58
C ARG A 23 18.65 -3.34 -1.50
N ALA A 24 19.97 -3.48 -1.61
CA ALA A 24 20.83 -2.57 -2.39
C ALA A 24 20.47 -2.51 -3.89
N ASP A 25 19.91 -3.59 -4.44
CA ASP A 25 19.39 -3.65 -5.82
C ASP A 25 18.02 -2.98 -6.00
N GLY A 26 17.41 -2.50 -4.91
CA GLY A 26 16.11 -1.86 -4.89
C GLY A 26 14.94 -2.81 -4.67
N SER A 27 15.18 -4.13 -4.68
CA SER A 27 14.15 -5.10 -4.28
C SER A 27 13.82 -4.96 -2.80
N PHE A 28 12.61 -5.35 -2.41
CA PHE A 28 12.16 -5.20 -1.03
C PHE A 28 11.37 -6.43 -0.56
N VAL A 29 10.95 -6.40 0.69
CA VAL A 29 9.98 -7.37 1.23
C VAL A 29 8.78 -6.59 1.73
N TYR A 30 7.63 -6.77 1.08
CA TYR A 30 6.37 -6.29 1.63
C TYR A 30 6.04 -7.13 2.86
N VAL A 31 5.83 -6.47 3.99
CA VAL A 31 5.42 -7.09 5.25
C VAL A 31 4.09 -6.45 5.64
N PRO A 32 2.97 -7.19 5.73
CA PRO A 32 1.69 -6.65 6.17
C PRO A 32 1.73 -6.26 7.65
N ILE A 33 0.75 -5.47 8.10
CA ILE A 33 0.53 -5.26 9.54
C ILE A 33 -0.19 -6.48 10.13
N PRO A 34 -0.13 -6.70 11.46
CA PRO A 34 -1.03 -7.64 12.12
C PRO A 34 -2.49 -7.30 11.85
N GLU A 35 -3.38 -8.28 11.85
CA GLU A 35 -4.83 -8.07 11.91
C GLU A 35 -5.25 -7.78 13.35
N PRO A 36 -5.63 -6.53 13.69
CA PRO A 36 -6.00 -6.19 15.06
C PRO A 36 -7.44 -6.54 15.40
N GLU A 37 -8.32 -6.72 14.40
CA GLU A 37 -9.74 -6.91 14.61
C GLU A 37 -10.15 -8.39 14.56
N PRO A 38 -11.27 -8.77 15.22
CA PRO A 38 -11.82 -10.11 15.11
C PRO A 38 -12.25 -10.45 13.68
N THR A 39 -12.01 -11.69 13.26
CA THR A 39 -12.41 -12.22 11.95
C THR A 39 -13.43 -13.36 12.08
N ALA A 40 -14.33 -13.45 11.11
CA ALA A 40 -15.21 -14.59 10.92
C ALA A 40 -14.42 -15.78 10.34
N GLY A 41 -13.65 -16.45 11.20
CA GLY A 41 -12.85 -17.62 10.85
C GLY A 41 -11.35 -17.35 10.80
N SER A 42 -10.61 -18.34 10.31
CA SER A 42 -9.15 -18.29 10.22
C SER A 42 -8.73 -17.43 9.05
N VAL A 43 -7.81 -16.49 9.30
CA VAL A 43 -7.09 -15.73 8.26
C VAL A 43 -5.61 -16.12 8.30
N PRO A 44 -4.83 -15.83 7.25
CA PRO A 44 -3.40 -16.11 7.24
C PRO A 44 -2.67 -15.48 8.42
N THR A 45 -1.62 -16.14 8.87
CA THR A 45 -0.66 -15.69 9.89
C THR A 45 0.66 -15.34 9.23
N TYR A 46 1.60 -14.75 9.97
CA TYR A 46 2.95 -14.52 9.43
C TYR A 46 3.66 -15.82 9.01
N ALA A 47 3.40 -16.94 9.70
CA ALA A 47 3.96 -18.24 9.35
C ALA A 47 3.48 -18.75 7.98
N ASP A 48 2.25 -18.39 7.57
CA ASP A 48 1.67 -18.81 6.29
C ASP A 48 2.26 -18.06 5.09
N LEU A 49 2.87 -16.89 5.32
CA LEU A 49 3.40 -16.04 4.25
C LEU A 49 4.79 -16.47 3.74
N ASP A 50 5.51 -17.29 4.50
CA ASP A 50 6.89 -17.74 4.19
C ASP A 50 7.81 -16.61 3.70
N LEU A 51 7.80 -15.48 4.44
CA LEU A 51 8.52 -14.28 4.01
C LEU A 51 10.04 -14.53 3.93
N PRO A 52 10.74 -13.91 2.97
CA PRO A 52 12.20 -14.03 2.83
C PRO A 52 12.96 -13.17 3.85
N ILE A 53 12.49 -13.17 5.11
CA ILE A 53 13.06 -12.54 6.30
C ILE A 53 12.73 -13.40 7.52
N THR A 54 13.53 -13.24 8.58
CA THR A 54 13.20 -13.86 9.86
C THR A 54 12.11 -13.05 10.55
N VAL A 55 10.88 -13.58 10.59
CA VAL A 55 9.82 -13.04 11.47
C VAL A 55 10.09 -13.49 12.91
N PRO A 56 10.01 -12.59 13.90
CA PRO A 56 10.13 -12.94 15.32
C PRO A 56 9.25 -14.14 15.71
N PRO A 57 9.77 -15.14 16.47
CA PRO A 57 9.02 -16.36 16.77
C PRO A 57 7.67 -16.14 17.46
N ASP A 58 7.55 -15.09 18.26
CA ASP A 58 6.32 -14.68 18.96
C ASP A 58 5.25 -14.09 18.03
N LEU A 59 5.62 -13.71 16.81
CA LEU A 59 4.70 -13.19 15.80
C LEU A 59 4.24 -14.24 14.79
N GLN A 60 4.85 -15.44 14.76
CA GLN A 60 4.58 -16.44 13.72
C GLN A 60 3.09 -16.80 13.60
N ASP A 61 2.42 -17.02 14.74
CA ASP A 61 0.99 -17.37 14.79
C ASP A 61 0.08 -16.13 14.77
N THR A 62 0.62 -14.92 14.62
CA THR A 62 -0.18 -13.69 14.61
C THR A 62 -0.89 -13.53 13.26
N PRO A 63 -2.23 -13.39 13.25
CA PRO A 63 -3.00 -13.07 12.05
C PRO A 63 -2.48 -11.81 11.35
N VAL A 64 -2.45 -11.82 10.02
CA VAL A 64 -2.00 -10.69 9.20
C VAL A 64 -3.15 -10.01 8.48
N HIS A 65 -3.05 -8.69 8.35
CA HIS A 65 -3.97 -7.87 7.57
C HIS A 65 -3.42 -7.72 6.15
N LEU A 66 -3.85 -8.59 5.25
CA LEU A 66 -3.47 -8.57 3.83
C LEU A 66 -4.28 -7.50 3.08
N ASP A 67 -3.92 -6.24 3.35
CA ASP A 67 -4.51 -5.07 2.71
C ASP A 67 -3.43 -4.01 2.43
N PRO A 68 -3.01 -3.84 1.17
CA PRO A 68 -3.64 -4.35 -0.05
C PRO A 68 -3.38 -5.84 -0.26
N SER A 69 -4.38 -6.53 -0.79
CA SER A 69 -4.19 -7.84 -1.39
C SER A 69 -3.64 -7.63 -2.80
N PHE A 70 -2.43 -8.15 -3.07
CA PHE A 70 -1.85 -8.22 -4.42
C PHE A 70 -1.95 -9.66 -4.91
N ALA A 71 -2.45 -9.91 -6.11
CA ALA A 71 -2.79 -11.26 -6.56
C ALA A 71 -1.58 -12.23 -6.62
N GLU A 72 -0.38 -11.70 -6.79
CA GLU A 72 0.89 -12.42 -6.79
C GLU A 72 1.49 -12.64 -5.39
N TYR A 73 0.93 -12.00 -4.35
CA TYR A 73 1.46 -12.08 -2.99
C TYR A 73 0.93 -13.34 -2.26
N PRO A 74 1.71 -13.95 -1.35
CA PRO A 74 1.27 -15.13 -0.60
C PRO A 74 -0.12 -14.96 0.04
N CYS A 75 -0.93 -16.01 -0.09
CA CYS A 75 -2.30 -16.07 0.43
C CYS A 75 -3.31 -15.09 -0.21
N CYS A 76 -2.93 -14.40 -1.29
CA CYS A 76 -3.80 -13.52 -2.05
C CYS A 76 -4.17 -14.13 -3.41
N GLU A 77 -5.32 -13.74 -3.95
CA GLU A 77 -5.78 -14.18 -5.28
C GLU A 77 -6.21 -13.03 -6.20
N ARG A 78 -6.40 -11.83 -5.63
CA ARG A 78 -7.01 -10.68 -6.31
C ARG A 78 -6.38 -9.39 -5.83
N TYR A 79 -6.50 -8.36 -6.64
CA TYR A 79 -6.15 -7.00 -6.27
C TYR A 79 -7.32 -6.33 -5.56
N THR A 80 -7.27 -6.27 -4.23
CA THR A 80 -8.31 -5.63 -3.43
C THR A 80 -7.71 -4.77 -2.33
N TYR A 81 -8.40 -3.68 -2.00
CA TYR A 81 -8.01 -2.80 -0.89
C TYR A 81 -9.25 -2.30 -0.16
N GLY A 82 -9.19 -2.20 1.17
CA GLY A 82 -10.19 -1.54 1.98
C GLY A 82 -9.57 -0.54 2.96
N ASP A 83 -10.39 0.40 3.43
CA ASP A 83 -9.97 1.23 4.57
C ASP A 83 -11.20 1.56 5.43
N PRO A 84 -11.12 1.43 6.77
CA PRO A 84 -12.24 1.71 7.66
C PRO A 84 -12.26 3.17 8.14
N HIS A 85 -11.26 3.99 7.80
CA HIS A 85 -11.10 5.35 8.31
C HIS A 85 -11.45 6.40 7.27
N ASP A 86 -12.46 7.23 7.57
CA ASP A 86 -12.95 8.31 6.70
C ASP A 86 -11.84 9.21 6.11
N LEU A 87 -10.78 9.50 6.88
CA LEU A 87 -9.70 10.37 6.40
C LEU A 87 -8.89 9.77 5.25
N LYS A 88 -8.75 8.44 5.21
CA LYS A 88 -8.11 7.71 4.11
C LYS A 88 -9.12 7.28 3.05
N ALA A 89 -10.31 6.86 3.48
CA ALA A 89 -11.37 6.41 2.59
C ALA A 89 -11.92 7.51 1.69
N ARG A 90 -12.11 8.73 2.21
CA ARG A 90 -12.70 9.84 1.47
C ARG A 90 -12.00 10.16 0.14
N PRO A 91 -10.67 10.36 0.07
CA PRO A 91 -10.03 10.62 -1.21
C PRO A 91 -10.09 9.42 -2.17
N LEU A 92 -10.24 8.20 -1.67
CA LEU A 92 -10.40 7.00 -2.51
C LEU A 92 -11.80 6.97 -3.13
N LEU A 93 -12.85 7.33 -2.39
CA LEU A 93 -14.22 7.45 -2.89
C LEU A 93 -14.42 8.55 -3.95
N GLU A 94 -13.46 9.46 -4.09
CA GLU A 94 -13.48 10.52 -5.13
C GLU A 94 -12.94 10.02 -6.48
N LEU A 95 -12.40 8.79 -6.55
CA LEU A 95 -11.87 8.17 -7.77
C LEU A 95 -12.98 7.50 -8.60
N SER A 96 -12.63 7.13 -9.83
CA SER A 96 -13.48 6.37 -10.75
C SER A 96 -12.75 5.16 -11.33
N ALA A 97 -13.48 4.26 -11.96
CA ALA A 97 -12.89 3.18 -12.76
C ALA A 97 -11.83 3.73 -13.73
N GLY A 98 -10.66 3.09 -13.76
CA GLY A 98 -9.50 3.50 -14.56
C GLY A 98 -8.57 4.51 -13.89
N ASP A 99 -8.94 5.13 -12.77
CA ASP A 99 -8.00 5.90 -11.96
C ASP A 99 -7.04 4.97 -11.18
N ASP A 100 -5.91 5.51 -10.75
CA ASP A 100 -4.88 4.74 -10.07
C ASP A 100 -4.92 4.89 -8.54
N VAL A 101 -4.64 3.80 -7.83
CA VAL A 101 -4.32 3.82 -6.40
C VAL A 101 -2.94 3.24 -6.19
N TYR A 102 -2.08 4.01 -5.54
CA TYR A 102 -0.71 3.59 -5.26
C TYR A 102 -0.56 3.23 -3.79
N PHE A 103 0.27 2.24 -3.51
CA PHE A 103 0.53 1.78 -2.15
C PHE A 103 1.98 2.06 -1.82
N TYR A 104 2.21 2.71 -0.69
CA TYR A 104 3.55 2.98 -0.21
C TYR A 104 3.75 2.51 1.22
N GLY A 105 4.91 1.92 1.47
CA GLY A 105 5.34 1.47 2.79
C GLY A 105 6.54 2.28 3.29
N THR A 106 6.80 2.23 4.59
CA THR A 106 8.12 2.61 5.10
C THR A 106 9.00 1.39 5.14
N LEU A 107 10.19 1.45 4.55
CA LEU A 107 11.14 0.34 4.47
C LEU A 107 12.43 0.70 5.20
N ASP A 108 13.04 -0.28 5.87
CA ASP A 108 14.38 -0.13 6.46
C ASP A 108 15.43 -0.20 5.36
N THR A 109 16.42 0.69 5.45
CA THR A 109 17.48 0.83 4.45
C THR A 109 18.60 -0.16 4.74
N PRO A 110 19.23 -0.77 3.72
CA PRO A 110 20.34 -1.70 3.95
C PRO A 110 21.60 -0.97 4.44
N ASP A 111 22.55 -1.71 5.00
CA ASP A 111 23.82 -1.16 5.53
C ASP A 111 24.68 -0.46 4.45
N ASP A 112 24.60 -0.92 3.20
CA ASP A 112 25.27 -0.32 2.03
C ASP A 112 24.21 0.19 1.03
N PRO A 113 23.61 1.36 1.29
CA PRO A 113 22.52 1.87 0.48
C PRO A 113 22.98 2.43 -0.86
N ALA A 114 22.19 2.20 -1.91
CA ALA A 114 22.34 2.92 -3.16
C ALA A 114 22.11 4.42 -2.96
N ALA A 115 22.71 5.25 -3.82
CA ALA A 115 22.72 6.71 -3.66
C ALA A 115 21.34 7.37 -3.62
N TRP A 116 20.29 6.70 -4.13
CA TRP A 116 18.91 7.18 -4.13
C TRP A 116 18.12 6.80 -2.86
N MET A 117 18.67 5.94 -2.00
CA MET A 117 17.99 5.45 -0.80
C MET A 117 18.18 6.40 0.38
N ALA A 118 17.12 6.62 1.14
CA ALA A 118 17.17 7.43 2.36
C ALA A 118 18.04 6.79 3.44
N SER A 119 18.74 7.60 4.24
CA SER A 119 19.30 7.33 5.57
C SER A 119 19.31 5.90 6.10
N ASP A 120 18.33 5.71 6.97
CA ASP A 120 18.13 4.56 7.85
C ASP A 120 16.81 3.86 7.46
N TRP A 121 15.82 4.64 7.04
CA TRP A 121 14.54 4.19 6.51
C TRP A 121 14.00 5.26 5.55
N GLY A 122 13.09 4.87 4.67
CA GLY A 122 12.39 5.78 3.76
C GLY A 122 10.98 5.30 3.44
N ALA A 123 10.17 6.18 2.85
CA ALA A 123 8.90 5.79 2.26
C ALA A 123 9.06 5.54 0.75
N TYR A 124 8.48 4.45 0.27
CA TYR A 124 8.61 3.98 -1.10
C TYR A 124 7.28 3.44 -1.59
N LEU A 125 6.90 3.71 -2.85
CA LEU A 125 5.81 2.98 -3.49
C LEU A 125 6.25 1.53 -3.67
N ILE A 126 5.34 0.62 -3.37
CA ILE A 126 5.55 -0.83 -3.40
C ILE A 126 4.61 -1.52 -4.39
N GLY A 127 3.56 -0.86 -4.85
CA GLY A 127 2.61 -1.43 -5.80
C GLY A 127 1.49 -0.45 -6.14
N GLU A 128 0.61 -0.89 -7.03
CA GLU A 128 -0.49 -0.08 -7.54
C GLU A 128 -1.67 -0.92 -8.00
N PHE A 129 -2.85 -0.32 -7.95
CA PHE A 129 -4.03 -0.76 -8.68
C PHE A 129 -4.41 0.28 -9.72
N ALA A 130 -4.73 -0.16 -10.93
CA ALA A 130 -5.66 0.56 -11.79
C ALA A 130 -7.08 0.08 -11.41
N LEU A 131 -8.01 0.97 -11.10
CA LEU A 131 -9.32 0.56 -10.60
C LEU A 131 -10.16 -0.11 -11.70
N ALA A 132 -10.56 -1.37 -11.49
CA ALA A 132 -11.41 -2.11 -12.41
C ALA A 132 -12.86 -1.57 -12.45
N ARG A 133 -13.25 -0.85 -11.41
CA ARG A 133 -14.60 -0.32 -11.17
C ARG A 133 -14.54 0.88 -10.24
N ASP A 134 -15.63 1.62 -10.17
CA ASP A 134 -15.76 2.70 -9.19
C ASP A 134 -15.58 2.16 -7.75
N PRO A 135 -14.92 2.91 -6.86
CA PRO A 135 -14.84 2.59 -5.44
C PRO A 135 -16.21 2.30 -4.84
N LEU A 136 -16.30 1.27 -4.00
CA LEU A 136 -17.54 0.91 -3.33
C LEU A 136 -17.60 1.55 -1.94
N PRO A 137 -18.62 2.39 -1.64
CA PRO A 137 -18.91 2.80 -0.26
C PRO A 137 -19.24 1.59 0.62
N GLY A 138 -18.65 1.53 1.81
CA GLY A 138 -18.77 0.38 2.69
C GLY A 138 -20.20 0.07 3.15
N ASP A 139 -21.04 1.09 3.31
CA ASP A 139 -22.45 0.96 3.68
C ASP A 139 -23.32 0.34 2.56
N GLU A 140 -22.83 0.34 1.33
CA GLU A 140 -23.47 -0.32 0.19
C GLU A 140 -23.09 -1.81 0.08
N TYR A 141 -22.00 -2.26 0.70
CA TYR A 141 -21.50 -3.64 0.58
C TYR A 141 -22.55 -4.70 0.97
N ALA A 142 -23.34 -4.41 2.01
CA ALA A 142 -24.39 -5.32 2.48
C ALA A 142 -25.52 -5.55 1.45
N ALA A 143 -25.75 -4.58 0.55
CA ALA A 143 -26.79 -4.66 -0.47
C ALA A 143 -26.34 -5.39 -1.75
N LEU A 144 -25.03 -5.61 -1.92
CA LEU A 144 -24.49 -6.28 -3.10
C LEU A 144 -24.93 -7.73 -3.21
N SER A 145 -25.17 -8.16 -4.46
CA SER A 145 -25.34 -9.58 -4.81
C SER A 145 -24.07 -10.38 -4.54
N ALA A 146 -24.19 -11.71 -4.50
CA ALA A 146 -23.05 -12.59 -4.29
C ALA A 146 -21.97 -12.40 -5.38
N ASP A 147 -22.39 -12.24 -6.63
CA ASP A 147 -21.48 -12.03 -7.77
C ASP A 147 -20.74 -10.69 -7.67
N GLU A 148 -21.43 -9.63 -7.22
CA GLU A 148 -20.79 -8.31 -7.02
C GLU A 148 -19.80 -8.32 -5.85
N ARG A 149 -20.10 -9.06 -4.77
CA ARG A 149 -19.19 -9.24 -3.64
C ARG A 149 -17.96 -10.06 -4.01
N ALA A 150 -18.06 -10.96 -4.98
CA ALA A 150 -16.94 -11.78 -5.43
C ALA A 150 -15.76 -10.94 -5.96
N ALA A 151 -16.02 -9.69 -6.41
CA ALA A 151 -14.96 -8.75 -6.79
C ALA A 151 -14.05 -8.33 -5.62
N PHE A 152 -14.53 -8.44 -4.38
CA PHE A 152 -13.82 -8.07 -3.15
C PHE A 152 -13.43 -9.30 -2.32
N ALA A 153 -13.62 -10.51 -2.86
CA ALA A 153 -13.21 -11.75 -2.20
C ALA A 153 -11.70 -11.74 -1.93
N GLY A 154 -11.29 -12.08 -0.72
CA GLY A 154 -9.89 -11.98 -0.30
C GLY A 154 -9.56 -10.71 0.47
N ASN A 155 -10.39 -9.66 0.42
CA ASN A 155 -10.11 -8.43 1.15
C ASN A 155 -10.20 -8.65 2.66
N ALA A 156 -9.22 -8.12 3.41
CA ALA A 156 -9.12 -8.30 4.85
C ALA A 156 -10.36 -7.80 5.61
N HIS A 157 -10.96 -6.68 5.19
CA HIS A 157 -12.16 -6.13 5.82
C HIS A 157 -13.41 -6.99 5.59
N CYS A 158 -13.46 -7.76 4.50
CA CYS A 158 -14.55 -8.70 4.26
C CYS A 158 -14.52 -9.91 5.20
N TYR A 159 -13.38 -10.19 5.84
CA TYR A 159 -13.25 -11.23 6.87
C TYR A 159 -13.56 -10.74 8.28
N ARG A 160 -13.58 -9.43 8.53
CA ARG A 160 -13.88 -8.87 9.86
C ARG A 160 -15.34 -9.08 10.24
N ASP A 161 -15.58 -9.36 11.51
CA ASP A 161 -16.92 -9.43 12.10
C ASP A 161 -16.97 -8.64 13.43
N PRO A 162 -17.59 -7.45 13.43
CA PRO A 162 -18.38 -6.86 12.33
C PRO A 162 -17.53 -6.33 11.17
N PHE A 163 -18.12 -6.32 9.96
CA PHE A 163 -17.58 -5.61 8.80
C PHE A 163 -17.43 -4.11 9.11
N ASP A 164 -16.30 -3.52 8.72
CA ASP A 164 -15.91 -2.16 9.13
C ASP A 164 -15.38 -1.26 8.00
N ALA A 165 -15.22 -1.77 6.77
CA ALA A 165 -14.67 -0.98 5.68
C ALA A 165 -15.57 0.23 5.39
N ALA A 166 -14.99 1.43 5.25
CA ALA A 166 -15.67 2.62 4.76
C ALA A 166 -15.60 2.73 3.23
N VAL A 167 -14.58 2.13 2.62
CA VAL A 167 -14.44 1.97 1.17
C VAL A 167 -13.85 0.59 0.85
N LEU A 168 -14.25 0.04 -0.28
CA LEU A 168 -13.62 -1.13 -0.91
C LEU A 168 -13.23 -0.82 -2.35
N LEU A 169 -12.06 -1.29 -2.76
CA LEU A 169 -11.48 -1.14 -4.07
C LEU A 169 -11.21 -2.51 -4.69
N ALA A 170 -11.42 -2.60 -6.00
CA ALA A 170 -11.03 -3.74 -6.81
C ALA A 170 -10.12 -3.26 -7.93
N GLY A 171 -8.90 -3.80 -7.98
CA GLY A 171 -7.92 -3.54 -9.03
C GLY A 171 -8.16 -4.41 -10.27
N ASP A 172 -7.82 -3.87 -11.43
CA ASP A 172 -7.79 -4.57 -12.71
C ASP A 172 -6.65 -5.60 -12.70
N PRO A 173 -6.91 -6.90 -12.93
CA PRO A 173 -5.89 -7.95 -12.89
C PRO A 173 -4.78 -7.78 -13.94
N ASP A 174 -5.04 -7.07 -15.03
CA ASP A 174 -4.08 -6.90 -16.13
C ASP A 174 -3.28 -5.59 -16.02
N ALA A 175 -3.69 -4.67 -15.13
CA ALA A 175 -3.08 -3.35 -14.96
C ALA A 175 -2.63 -3.04 -13.52
N SER A 176 -2.97 -3.89 -12.55
CA SER A 176 -2.51 -3.80 -11.16
C SER A 176 -1.28 -4.68 -10.94
N ARG A 177 -0.42 -4.31 -9.98
CA ARG A 177 0.78 -5.09 -9.62
C ARG A 177 1.39 -4.66 -8.29
N LEU A 178 2.03 -5.60 -7.61
CA LEU A 178 3.12 -5.37 -6.68
C LEU A 178 4.41 -5.15 -7.48
N TYR A 179 5.25 -4.22 -7.03
CA TYR A 179 6.51 -3.92 -7.72
C TYR A 179 7.62 -4.87 -7.28
N ASP A 180 8.51 -5.21 -8.22
CA ASP A 180 9.76 -5.90 -7.91
C ASP A 180 10.78 -4.98 -7.23
N THR A 181 10.73 -3.68 -7.56
CA THR A 181 11.66 -2.65 -7.09
C THR A 181 10.90 -1.48 -6.48
N ALA A 182 11.37 -1.01 -5.32
CA ALA A 182 10.73 0.09 -4.60
C ALA A 182 10.97 1.45 -5.30
N VAL A 183 9.93 2.30 -5.32
CA VAL A 183 10.02 3.64 -5.95
C VAL A 183 10.11 4.72 -4.87
N PRO A 184 11.18 5.54 -4.82
CA PRO A 184 11.41 6.47 -3.72
C PRO A 184 10.39 7.61 -3.66
N LEU A 185 9.87 7.86 -2.46
CA LEU A 185 9.11 9.06 -2.09
C LEU A 185 9.89 9.93 -1.08
N SER A 186 10.82 9.35 -0.34
CA SER A 186 11.72 10.08 0.57
C SER A 186 12.93 10.67 -0.17
N GLY A 187 13.55 11.69 0.44
CA GLY A 187 14.84 12.28 0.10
C GLY A 187 15.98 11.63 0.90
N ALA A 188 16.93 12.44 1.38
CA ALA A 188 18.11 11.93 2.08
C ALA A 188 17.76 11.26 3.42
N GLN A 189 16.69 11.71 4.07
CA GLN A 189 16.16 11.14 5.30
C GLN A 189 14.70 10.68 5.08
N GLY A 190 14.26 9.66 5.81
CA GLY A 190 12.88 9.13 5.65
C GLY A 190 11.78 10.18 5.89
N THR A 191 12.06 11.19 6.72
CA THR A 191 11.15 12.30 7.02
C THR A 191 11.17 13.41 5.98
N GLU A 192 12.17 13.44 5.10
CA GLU A 192 12.28 14.42 4.02
C GLU A 192 11.52 13.88 2.80
N ALA A 193 10.50 14.58 2.35
CA ALA A 193 9.74 14.21 1.15
C ALA A 193 10.45 14.69 -0.12
N ASN A 194 10.48 13.86 -1.16
CA ASN A 194 10.99 14.23 -2.46
C ASN A 194 9.92 14.93 -3.32
N ARG A 195 10.24 15.24 -4.58
CA ARG A 195 9.37 15.99 -5.50
C ARG A 195 8.07 15.25 -5.85
N ALA A 196 8.07 13.92 -5.83
CA ALA A 196 6.85 13.13 -6.03
C ALA A 196 5.82 13.39 -4.93
N VAL A 197 6.26 13.79 -3.75
CA VAL A 197 5.37 14.22 -2.67
C VAL A 197 5.12 15.73 -2.75
N THR A 198 6.17 16.55 -2.82
CA THR A 198 6.06 18.00 -2.59
C THR A 198 5.60 18.82 -3.80
N GLU A 199 5.90 18.37 -5.02
CA GLU A 199 5.64 19.13 -6.25
C GLU A 199 4.51 18.52 -7.08
N TRP A 200 4.31 17.20 -7.02
CA TRP A 200 3.38 16.49 -7.90
C TRP A 200 2.09 16.07 -7.18
N SER A 201 2.11 16.04 -5.84
CA SER A 201 0.93 15.77 -5.04
C SER A 201 0.39 17.06 -4.40
N ALA A 202 -0.82 16.99 -3.84
CA ALA A 202 -1.40 18.06 -3.03
C ALA A 202 -0.73 18.22 -1.64
N ASP A 203 0.23 17.36 -1.27
CA ASP A 203 0.92 17.40 0.01
C ASP A 203 2.15 18.33 -0.01
N SER A 204 2.39 19.02 1.09
CA SER A 204 3.56 19.90 1.24
C SER A 204 4.86 19.18 1.63
N GLY A 205 4.79 17.88 1.97
CA GLY A 205 5.91 17.11 2.53
C GLY A 205 6.27 17.49 3.97
N ARG A 206 5.56 18.42 4.62
CA ARG A 206 5.83 18.83 6.00
C ARG A 206 5.16 17.92 7.01
N GLY A 207 5.80 17.74 8.17
CA GLY A 207 5.29 16.87 9.22
C GLY A 207 5.26 15.40 8.78
N PRO A 208 4.40 14.55 9.38
CA PRO A 208 4.35 13.12 9.06
C PRO A 208 3.61 12.85 7.74
N TRP A 209 4.14 13.35 6.62
CA TRP A 209 3.58 13.13 5.28
C TRP A 209 3.48 11.65 4.92
N TRP A 210 4.44 10.84 5.38
CA TRP A 210 4.45 9.39 5.18
C TRP A 210 3.31 8.65 5.89
N ARG A 211 2.40 9.34 6.59
CA ARG A 211 1.18 8.78 7.21
C ARG A 211 -0.12 9.25 6.55
N ARG A 212 -0.05 10.07 5.50
CA ARG A 212 -1.20 10.78 4.94
C ARG A 212 -1.45 10.36 3.49
N PRO A 213 -2.72 10.24 3.04
CA PRO A 213 -3.01 10.07 1.63
C PRO A 213 -2.38 11.18 0.78
N LEU A 214 -1.68 10.80 -0.28
CA LEU A 214 -1.12 11.72 -1.27
C LEU A 214 -2.04 11.76 -2.47
N ARG A 215 -2.56 12.95 -2.82
CA ARG A 215 -3.51 13.11 -3.94
C ARG A 215 -2.82 13.73 -5.12
N TYR A 216 -2.99 13.12 -6.28
CA TYR A 216 -2.41 13.54 -7.54
C TYR A 216 -3.50 14.02 -8.48
N ASP A 217 -3.36 15.24 -9.00
CA ASP A 217 -4.14 15.67 -10.15
C ASP A 217 -3.60 15.02 -11.43
N THR A 218 -4.26 15.25 -12.56
CA THR A 218 -3.86 14.65 -13.85
C THR A 218 -2.39 14.90 -14.21
N ALA A 219 -1.86 16.10 -13.96
CA ALA A 219 -0.47 16.44 -14.27
C ALA A 219 0.50 15.76 -13.29
N GLY A 220 0.15 15.73 -12.01
CA GLY A 220 0.89 15.03 -10.97
C GLY A 220 0.94 13.52 -11.20
N ALA A 221 -0.20 12.92 -11.55
CA ALA A 221 -0.31 11.49 -11.84
C ALA A 221 0.53 11.10 -13.06
N SER A 222 0.51 11.93 -14.11
CA SER A 222 1.36 11.72 -15.30
C SER A 222 2.85 11.73 -14.94
N ARG A 223 3.30 12.68 -14.09
CA ARG A 223 4.70 12.72 -13.62
C ARG A 223 5.06 11.55 -12.72
N LEU A 224 4.12 11.11 -11.88
CA LEU A 224 4.32 9.96 -11.02
C LEU A 224 4.45 8.67 -11.85
N ARG A 225 3.69 8.54 -12.94
CA ARG A 225 3.83 7.44 -13.90
C ARG A 225 5.22 7.39 -14.51
N GLU A 226 5.70 8.52 -15.03
CA GLU A 226 7.07 8.65 -15.55
C GLU A 226 8.15 8.37 -14.48
N TRP A 227 7.84 8.60 -13.20
CA TRP A 227 8.74 8.31 -12.09
C TRP A 227 8.82 6.82 -11.78
N ILE A 228 7.68 6.13 -11.76
CA ILE A 228 7.60 4.68 -11.52
C ILE A 228 8.31 3.90 -12.64
N GLU A 229 8.23 4.38 -13.88
CA GLU A 229 8.80 3.71 -15.06
C GLU A 229 10.32 3.91 -15.22
N ARG A 230 11.00 4.57 -14.27
CA ARG A 230 12.45 4.81 -14.39
C ARG A 230 13.25 3.58 -14.00
N ASP A 231 14.30 3.34 -14.77
CA ASP A 231 15.33 2.35 -14.41
C ASP A 231 16.19 2.80 -13.21
N THR A 232 16.34 4.12 -13.02
CA THR A 232 17.19 4.69 -11.97
C THR A 232 16.63 5.99 -11.40
N TYR A 233 16.94 6.22 -10.12
CA TYR A 233 16.51 7.40 -9.37
C TYR A 233 17.69 8.34 -9.08
N PRO A 234 17.45 9.67 -8.98
CA PRO A 234 18.45 10.65 -8.60
C PRO A 234 19.07 10.33 -7.23
N ALA A 235 20.37 10.61 -7.10
CA ALA A 235 21.05 10.53 -5.82
C ALA A 235 20.46 11.54 -4.82
N VAL A 236 20.29 11.09 -3.58
CA VAL A 236 19.87 11.89 -2.42
C VAL A 236 20.97 11.98 -1.36
N ARG A 237 22.14 11.41 -1.65
CA ARG A 237 23.36 11.42 -0.84
C ARG A 237 24.57 11.76 -1.69
#